data_AF-A0ABD5GJW0-F1
#
_entry.id   AF-A0ABD5GJW0-F1
#
_cell.length_a   1.000
_cell.length_b   1.000
_cell.length_c   1.000
_cell.angle_alpha   90.00
_cell.angle_beta   90.00
_cell.angle_gamma   90.00
#
_symmetry.space_group_name_H-M   'P 1'
#
loop_
_entity.id
_entity.type
_entity.pdbx_description
1 polymer ?
#
loop_
_entity_poly.entity_id
_entity_poly.type
_entity_poly.pdbx_seq_one_letter_code
_entity_poly.pdbx_strand_id
1 'polypeptide(L)' 'MLYNKDIRVSTVEVEELCKLFPAYRWWLITGEIAPEMGQSSPEHDGLIAPPSQA' A
#
# COMPACT_ATOMS: atom_id res chain seq x y z
N MET A 1 6.19 -3.36 11.39
CA MET A 1 5.75 -1.98 11.65
C MET A 1 6.01 -1.22 10.37
N LEU A 2 4.96 -0.94 9.61
CA LEU A 2 5.05 -0.19 8.36
C LEU A 2 5.64 1.19 8.66
N TYR A 3 6.69 1.57 7.93
CA TYR A 3 7.37 2.84 8.07
C TYR A 3 6.50 3.98 7.51
N ASN A 4 5.55 4.43 8.32
CA ASN A 4 5.07 5.80 8.27
C ASN A 4 4.92 6.23 9.73
N LYS A 5 5.76 7.17 10.16
CA LYS A 5 6.09 7.44 11.56
C LYS A 5 4.86 7.85 12.43
N ASP A 6 3.71 8.10 11.80
CA ASP A 6 2.47 8.55 12.46
C ASP A 6 1.20 7.79 12.06
N ILE A 7 1.25 6.75 11.21
CA ILE A 7 0.06 5.97 10.84
C ILE A 7 0.04 4.65 11.62
N ARG A 8 -0.70 4.63 12.74
CA ARG A 8 -1.11 3.37 13.39
C ARG A 8 -2.42 2.89 12.79
N VAL A 9 -2.32 2.20 11.66
CA VAL A 9 -3.45 1.44 11.13
C VAL A 9 -3.56 0.14 11.92
N SER A 10 -4.76 -0.17 12.44
CA SER A 10 -5.00 -1.42 13.15
C SER A 10 -4.99 -2.60 12.19
N THR A 11 -4.69 -3.81 12.69
CA THR A 11 -4.72 -5.03 11.86
C THR A 11 -6.04 -5.21 11.13
N VAL A 12 -7.15 -4.86 11.78
CA VAL A 12 -8.51 -4.90 11.21
C VAL A 12 -8.64 -3.97 9.99
N GLU A 13 -8.11 -2.75 10.06
CA GLU A 13 -8.17 -1.81 8.94
C GLU A 13 -7.32 -2.29 7.76
N VAL A 14 -6.14 -2.86 8.02
CA VAL A 14 -5.32 -3.50 6.97
C VAL A 14 -6.10 -4.64 6.30
N GLU A 15 -6.75 -5.49 7.09
CA GLU A 15 -7.51 -6.62 6.58
C GLU A 15 -8.69 -6.19 5.71
N GLU A 16 -9.41 -5.15 6.11
CA GLU A 16 -10.51 -4.59 5.31
C GLU A 16 -9.98 -3.93 4.02
N LEU A 17 -8.90 -3.16 4.08
CA LEU A 17 -8.25 -2.59 2.90
C LEU A 17 -7.74 -3.66 1.93
N CYS A 18 -7.23 -4.75 2.47
CA CYS A 18 -6.81 -5.94 1.73
C CYS A 18 -7.97 -6.62 0.98
N LYS A 19 -9.18 -6.59 1.55
CA LYS A 19 -10.39 -7.10 0.88
C LYS A 19 -10.89 -6.14 -0.20
N LEU A 20 -10.82 -4.83 0.04
CA LEU A 20 -11.23 -3.80 -0.91
C LEU A 20 -10.26 -3.69 -2.10
N PHE A 21 -8.96 -3.85 -1.85
CA PHE A 21 -7.89 -3.68 -2.83
C PHE A 21 -6.95 -4.90 -2.85
N PRO A 22 -7.41 -6.05 -3.38
CA PRO A 22 -6.62 -7.28 -3.37
C PRO A 22 -5.34 -7.21 -4.22
N ALA A 23 -5.30 -6.32 -5.22
CA ALA A 23 -4.12 -6.07 -6.06
C ALA A 23 -3.01 -5.28 -5.36
N TYR A 24 -3.32 -4.64 -4.22
CA TYR A 24 -2.39 -3.82 -3.44
C TYR A 24 -2.07 -4.43 -2.07
N ARG A 25 -2.49 -5.68 -1.81
CA ARG A 25 -2.28 -6.34 -0.51
C ARG A 25 -0.83 -6.38 -0.10
N TRP A 26 0.05 -6.74 -1.04
CA TRP A 26 1.48 -6.84 -0.76
C TRP A 26 2.02 -5.49 -0.30
N TRP A 27 1.72 -4.44 -1.08
CA TRP A 27 2.11 -3.06 -0.76
C TRP A 27 1.52 -2.58 0.57
N LEU A 28 0.27 -2.90 0.88
CA LEU A 28 -0.37 -2.53 2.16
C LEU A 28 0.29 -3.20 3.38
N ILE A 29 0.88 -4.39 3.22
CA ILE A 29 1.46 -5.18 4.32
C ILE A 29 2.96 -4.93 4.46
N THR A 30 3.70 -4.94 3.34
CA THR A 30 5.17 -4.85 3.30
C THR A 30 5.68 -3.45 2.98
N GLY A 31 4.86 -2.63 2.30
CA GLY A 31 5.28 -1.35 1.71
C GLY A 31 5.99 -1.49 0.37
N GLU A 32 6.12 -2.72 -0.16
CA GLU A 32 6.82 -3.01 -1.42
C GLU A 32 5.82 -3.36 -2.53
N ILE A 33 6.24 -3.28 -3.80
CA ILE A 33 5.45 -3.76 -4.94
C ILE A 33 6.06 -5.05 -5.49
N ALA A 34 5.20 -5.96 -5.96
CA ALA A 34 5.62 -7.22 -6.56
C ALA A 34 4.88 -7.44 -7.90
N PRO A 35 5.28 -6.70 -8.96
CA PRO A 35 4.58 -6.74 -10.25
C PRO A 35 4.61 -8.13 -10.88
N GLU A 36 5.65 -8.92 -10.60
CA GLU A 36 5.77 -10.33 -11.01
C GLU A 36 4.67 -11.24 -10.46
N MET A 37 4.11 -10.91 -9.29
CA MET A 37 2.96 -11.61 -8.69
C MET A 37 1.62 -10.92 -8.98
N GLY A 38 1.61 -9.93 -9.87
CA GLY A 38 0.43 -9.11 -10.16
C GLY A 38 0.04 -8.16 -9.02
N GLN A 39 0.96 -7.86 -8.10
CA GLN A 39 0.76 -6.92 -7.00
C GLN A 39 1.43 -5.59 -7.34
N SER A 40 0.70 -4.49 -7.19
CA SER A 40 1.18 -3.13 -7.51
C SER A 40 0.89 -2.18 -6.35
N SER A 41 1.23 -0.90 -6.52
CA SER A 41 0.80 0.16 -5.61
C SER A 41 0.07 1.26 -6.39
N PRO A 42 -0.81 2.03 -5.74
CA PRO A 42 -1.46 3.18 -6.38
C PRO A 42 -0.46 4.22 -6.91
N GLU A 43 0.70 4.37 -6.26
CA GLU A 43 1.80 5.23 -6.73
C GLU A 43 2.43 4.67 -8.02
N HIS A 44 2.64 3.36 -8.09
CA HIS A 44 3.20 2.70 -9.27
C HIS A 44 2.23 2.74 -10.46
N ASP A 45 0.93 2.60 -10.20
CA ASP A 45 -0.14 2.70 -11.20
C ASP A 45 -0.41 4.15 -11.64
N GLY A 46 0.24 5.14 -11.01
CA GLY A 46 0.08 6.56 -11.31
C GLY A 46 -1.26 7.15 -10.84
N LEU A 47 -2.01 6.42 -10.01
CA LEU A 47 -3.30 6.85 -9.46
C LEU A 47 -3.15 7.93 -8.39
N ILE A 48 -1.98 7.99 -7.76
CA ILE A 48 -1.59 9.05 -6.83
C ILE A 48 -0.22 9.58 -7.24
N ALA A 49 -0.08 10.91 -7.30
CA ALA A 49 1.21 11.53 -7.46
C ALA A 49 1.97 11.40 -6.12
N PRO A 50 3.23 10.93 -6.10
CA PRO A 50 4.04 11.06 -4.90
C PRO A 50 4.06 12.56 -4.54
N PRO A 51 3.90 12.93 -3.26
CA PRO A 51 4.01 14.33 -2.88
C PRO A 51 5.35 14.82 -3.39
N SER A 52 5.34 15.76 -4.34
CA SER A 52 6.56 16.41 -4.81
C SER A 52 7.30 16.85 -3.56
N GLN A 53 8.47 16.25 -3.31
CA GLN A 53 9.36 16.70 -2.25
C GLN A 53 9.56 18.21 -2.47
N ALA A 54 8.96 19.00 -1.58
CA ALA A 54 9.16 20.44 -1.50
C ALA A 54 10.47 20.72 -0.77
#